data_AF-A0A5R9DTL9-F1
#
_entry.id   AF-A0A5R9DTL9-F1
#
_cell.length_a   1.000
_cell.length_b   1.000
_cell.length_c   1.000
_cell.angle_alpha   90.00
_cell.angle_beta   90.00
_cell.angle_gamma   90.00
#
_symmetry.space_group_name_H-M   'P 1'
#
loop_
_entity.id
_entity.type
_entity.pdbx_description
1 polymer ?
#
loop_
_entity_poly.entity_id
_entity_poly.type
_entity_poly.pdbx_seq_one_letter_code
_entity_poly.pdbx_strand_id
1 'polypeptide(L)'
;MNPEKDTTALAAIEKAAAGGRTLYAPSVMDEAAELLTELWAAGERHGVTPTDWSWTTSLPSAALDVIARRHTSAPDPERTADQVRALQRDLIEALNSPEIGLTARLGPRASVIVERLPESPRGGYHADADLAVGIYTNGGWDISFDHDMAPVVSIAAPASKAGAAEVAVIVRAVARGELGNPFRP
;
A
#
# COMPACT_ATOMS: atom_id res chain seq x y z
N MET A 1 7.54 22.78 13.93
CA MET A 1 6.59 21.94 13.20
C MET A 1 5.24 22.63 13.31
N ASN A 2 4.68 23.08 12.18
CA ASN A 2 3.43 23.86 12.16
C ASN A 2 2.30 22.91 11.76
N PRO A 3 1.40 22.51 12.68
CA PRO A 3 0.43 21.43 12.45
C PRO A 3 -0.52 21.69 11.27
N GLU A 4 -0.75 22.96 10.90
CA GLU A 4 -1.56 23.32 9.74
C GLU A 4 -0.88 22.99 8.39
N LYS A 5 0.47 23.11 8.32
CA LYS A 5 1.23 22.74 7.11
C LYS A 5 1.25 21.22 6.92
N ASP A 6 1.41 20.48 8.02
CA ASP A 6 1.45 19.01 8.03
C ASP A 6 0.10 18.42 7.57
N THR A 7 -1.02 19.01 8.01
CA THR A 7 -2.37 18.60 7.60
C THR A 7 -2.63 18.88 6.10
N THR A 8 -2.09 19.99 5.58
CA THR A 8 -2.25 20.36 4.16
C THR A 8 -1.45 19.43 3.24
N ALA A 9 -0.24 19.05 3.65
CA ALA A 9 0.59 18.12 2.89
C ALA A 9 -0.05 16.73 2.83
N LEU A 10 -0.54 16.20 3.96
CA LEU A 10 -1.21 14.90 3.99
C LEU A 10 -2.45 14.88 3.08
N ALA A 11 -3.31 15.89 3.14
CA ALA A 11 -4.48 15.98 2.25
C ALA A 11 -4.09 16.02 0.76
N ALA A 12 -2.97 16.67 0.42
CA ALA A 12 -2.45 16.68 -0.94
C ALA A 12 -1.92 15.30 -1.38
N ILE A 13 -1.29 14.56 -0.47
CA ILE A 13 -0.85 13.18 -0.69
C ILE A 13 -2.04 12.23 -0.84
N GLU A 14 -3.06 12.31 0.02
CA GLU A 14 -4.29 11.51 -0.10
C GLU A 14 -4.97 11.72 -1.44
N LYS A 15 -5.05 12.97 -1.90
CA LYS A 15 -5.58 13.30 -3.23
C LYS A 15 -4.74 12.69 -4.36
N ALA A 16 -3.41 12.70 -4.23
CA ALA A 16 -2.52 12.08 -5.20
C ALA A 16 -2.67 10.54 -5.20
N ALA A 17 -2.80 9.94 -4.02
CA ALA A 17 -2.97 8.50 -3.83
C ALA A 17 -4.27 7.98 -4.49
N ALA A 18 -5.36 8.74 -4.40
CA ALA A 18 -6.65 8.37 -4.99
C ALA A 18 -6.64 8.22 -6.53
N GLY A 19 -5.65 8.83 -7.22
CA GLY A 19 -5.48 8.70 -8.67
C GLY A 19 -4.55 7.56 -9.10
N GLY A 20 -3.91 6.86 -8.16
CA GLY A 20 -2.90 5.84 -8.42
C GLY A 20 -3.46 4.42 -8.52
N ARG A 21 -2.62 3.48 -9.00
CA ARG A 21 -2.90 2.03 -9.00
C ARG A 21 -2.27 1.27 -7.83
N THR A 22 -1.63 1.97 -6.92
CA THR A 22 -0.96 1.41 -5.74
C THR A 22 -1.82 1.69 -4.51
N LEU A 23 -1.91 0.74 -3.59
CA LEU A 23 -2.52 0.95 -2.29
C LEU A 23 -1.44 1.38 -1.30
N TYR A 24 -1.72 2.35 -0.43
CA TYR A 24 -0.71 2.94 0.45
C TYR A 24 -1.05 2.71 1.91
N ALA A 25 -0.06 2.25 2.69
CA ALA A 25 -0.15 2.26 4.14
C ALA A 25 -0.16 3.69 4.67
N PRO A 26 -0.86 3.97 5.79
CA PRO A 26 -0.83 5.28 6.44
C PRO A 26 0.60 5.80 6.68
N SER A 27 1.50 4.95 7.20
CA SER A 27 2.90 5.32 7.43
C SER A 27 3.65 5.80 6.18
N VAL A 28 3.32 5.25 5.01
CA VAL A 28 3.90 5.66 3.72
C VAL A 28 3.35 7.01 3.27
N MET A 29 2.06 7.26 3.51
CA MET A 29 1.46 8.56 3.22
C MET A 29 2.00 9.65 4.14
N ASP A 30 2.24 9.33 5.42
CA ASP A 30 2.85 10.23 6.38
C ASP A 30 4.29 10.60 5.97
N GLU A 31 5.14 9.62 5.62
CA GLU A 31 6.52 9.89 5.14
C GLU A 31 6.50 10.74 3.83
N ALA A 32 5.55 10.49 2.93
CA ALA A 32 5.39 11.29 1.73
C ALA A 32 4.95 12.73 2.03
N ALA A 33 4.09 12.93 3.04
CA ALA A 33 3.64 14.24 3.47
C ALA A 33 4.77 15.04 4.14
N GLU A 34 5.62 14.37 4.92
CA GLU A 34 6.85 14.96 5.48
C GLU A 34 7.78 15.44 4.36
N LEU A 35 8.07 14.58 3.38
CA LEU A 35 8.89 14.95 2.22
C LEU A 35 8.28 16.13 1.44
N LEU A 36 6.97 16.11 1.20
CA LEU A 36 6.27 17.19 0.50
C LEU A 36 6.39 18.53 1.25
N THR A 37 6.25 18.49 2.58
CA THR A 37 6.39 19.67 3.45
C THR A 37 7.79 20.27 3.32
N GLU A 38 8.83 19.42 3.31
CA GLU A 38 10.21 19.87 3.12
C GLU A 38 10.46 20.47 1.73
N LEU A 39 9.91 19.85 0.68
CA LEU A 39 10.02 20.35 -0.69
C LEU A 39 9.34 21.70 -0.87
N TRP A 40 8.15 21.90 -0.30
CA TRP A 40 7.49 23.21 -0.30
C TRP A 40 8.29 24.24 0.49
N ALA A 41 8.79 23.90 1.67
CA ALA A 41 9.64 24.80 2.46
C ALA A 41 10.95 25.15 1.73
N ALA A 42 11.50 24.25 0.92
CA ALA A 42 12.62 24.53 0.05
C ALA A 42 12.25 25.50 -1.08
N GLY A 43 11.12 25.28 -1.76
CA GLY A 43 10.59 26.20 -2.77
C GLY A 43 10.36 27.60 -2.22
N GLU A 44 9.71 27.72 -1.05
CA GLU A 44 9.41 29.00 -0.40
C GLU A 44 10.68 29.83 -0.16
N ARG A 45 11.79 29.20 0.24
CA ARG A 45 13.10 29.86 0.43
C ARG A 45 13.68 30.46 -0.85
N HIS A 46 13.22 30.00 -2.02
CA HIS A 46 13.61 30.49 -3.34
C HIS A 46 12.51 31.31 -4.02
N GLY A 47 11.44 31.67 -3.29
CA GLY A 47 10.31 32.43 -3.84
C GLY A 47 9.39 31.60 -4.75
N VAL A 48 9.44 30.27 -4.65
CA VAL A 48 8.58 29.33 -5.39
C VAL A 48 7.46 28.83 -4.46
N THR A 49 6.23 29.17 -4.79
CA THR A 49 5.03 28.76 -4.04
C THR A 49 4.55 27.37 -4.47
N PRO A 50 3.69 26.69 -3.68
CA PRO A 50 3.04 25.46 -4.11
C PRO A 50 2.32 25.55 -5.47
N THR A 51 1.76 26.72 -5.81
CA THR A 51 1.10 26.96 -7.10
C THR A 51 2.09 26.95 -8.26
N ASP A 52 3.27 27.55 -8.10
CA ASP A 52 4.28 27.62 -9.16
C ASP A 52 4.77 26.23 -9.57
N TRP A 53 4.84 25.29 -8.62
CA TRP A 53 5.18 23.90 -8.90
C TRP A 53 4.21 23.24 -9.88
N SER A 54 2.91 23.53 -9.76
CA SER A 54 1.87 22.93 -10.61
C SER A 54 2.01 23.24 -12.10
N TRP A 55 2.78 24.27 -12.47
CA TRP A 55 3.11 24.58 -13.87
C TRP A 55 4.13 23.63 -14.48
N THR A 56 4.86 22.88 -13.66
CA THR A 56 5.94 21.99 -14.10
C THR A 56 5.68 20.53 -13.75
N THR A 57 5.20 20.26 -12.54
CA THR A 57 4.98 18.90 -12.05
C THR A 57 4.00 18.86 -10.87
N SER A 58 3.45 17.69 -10.59
CA SER A 58 2.74 17.42 -9.34
C SER A 58 3.76 17.00 -8.27
N LEU A 59 4.19 17.93 -7.42
CA LEU A 59 5.05 17.59 -6.28
C LEU A 59 4.42 16.54 -5.33
N PRO A 60 3.13 16.59 -4.98
CA PRO A 60 2.53 15.55 -4.14
C PRO A 60 2.64 14.15 -4.77
N SER A 61 2.39 14.03 -6.07
CA SER A 61 2.55 12.76 -6.79
C SER A 61 4.00 12.30 -6.81
N ALA A 62 4.95 13.21 -7.08
CA ALA A 62 6.37 12.88 -7.11
C ALA A 62 6.91 12.44 -5.74
N ALA A 63 6.49 13.11 -4.66
CA ALA A 63 6.84 12.72 -3.30
C ALA A 63 6.30 11.33 -2.97
N LEU A 64 5.01 11.08 -3.24
CA LEU A 64 4.37 9.79 -3.02
C LEU A 64 5.04 8.68 -3.83
N ASP A 65 5.31 8.91 -5.12
CA ASP A 65 5.93 7.92 -6.01
C ASP A 65 7.32 7.51 -5.51
N VAL A 66 8.15 8.48 -5.09
CA VAL A 66 9.50 8.20 -4.58
C VAL A 66 9.46 7.40 -3.29
N ILE A 67 8.61 7.78 -2.33
CA ILE A 67 8.49 7.04 -1.06
C ILE A 67 7.92 5.64 -1.33
N ALA A 68 6.83 5.54 -2.08
CA ALA A 68 6.23 4.26 -2.42
C ALA A 68 7.18 3.33 -3.16
N ARG A 69 8.06 3.87 -4.01
CA ARG A 69 9.10 3.09 -4.70
C ARG A 69 10.07 2.46 -3.72
N ARG A 70 10.42 3.10 -2.59
CA ARG A 70 11.26 2.49 -1.54
C ARG A 70 10.63 1.25 -0.92
N HIS A 71 9.30 1.25 -0.80
CA HIS A 71 8.55 0.14 -0.19
C HIS A 71 8.14 -0.96 -1.18
N THR A 72 8.05 -0.64 -2.47
CA THR A 72 7.62 -1.58 -3.52
C THR A 72 8.78 -2.21 -4.31
N SER A 73 9.98 -1.61 -4.26
CA SER A 73 11.15 -2.13 -4.96
C SER A 73 11.77 -3.34 -4.27
N ALA A 74 12.57 -4.08 -5.03
CA ALA A 74 13.46 -5.09 -4.49
C ALA A 74 14.38 -4.45 -3.44
N PRO A 75 14.46 -5.00 -2.21
CA PRO A 75 15.50 -4.59 -1.27
C PRO A 75 16.87 -5.05 -1.78
N ASP A 76 17.90 -4.27 -1.45
CA ASP A 76 19.30 -4.61 -1.70
C ASP A 76 20.07 -4.60 -0.37
N PRO A 77 20.50 -5.76 0.16
CA PRO A 77 20.34 -7.11 -0.40
C PRO A 77 18.88 -7.62 -0.32
N GLU A 78 18.57 -8.63 -1.12
CA GLU A 78 17.26 -9.31 -1.10
C GLU A 78 16.94 -9.89 0.29
N ARG A 79 15.64 -10.00 0.61
CA ARG A 79 15.21 -10.68 1.83
C ARG A 79 15.51 -12.18 1.74
N THR A 80 15.87 -12.76 2.87
CA THR A 80 15.96 -14.21 3.04
C THR A 80 14.59 -14.86 3.10
N ALA A 81 14.52 -16.16 2.82
CA ALA A 81 13.29 -16.95 2.98
C ALA A 81 12.74 -16.90 4.41
N ASP A 82 13.59 -16.81 5.44
CA ASP A 82 13.16 -16.70 6.83
C ASP A 82 12.50 -15.36 7.15
N GLN A 83 13.03 -14.27 6.59
CA GLN A 83 12.40 -12.95 6.69
C GLN A 83 11.03 -12.93 6.00
N VAL A 84 10.92 -13.49 4.80
CA VAL A 84 9.63 -13.62 4.09
C VAL A 84 8.63 -14.44 4.93
N ARG A 85 9.04 -15.58 5.48
CA ARG A 85 8.19 -16.41 6.35
C ARG A 85 7.77 -15.70 7.63
N ALA A 86 8.63 -14.86 8.21
CA ALA A 86 8.28 -14.06 9.38
C ALA A 86 7.20 -13.04 9.04
N LEU A 87 7.37 -12.29 7.94
CA LEU A 87 6.39 -11.30 7.48
C LEU A 87 5.04 -11.93 7.13
N GLN A 88 5.03 -13.11 6.53
CA GLN A 88 3.79 -13.87 6.29
C GLN A 88 3.07 -14.25 7.59
N ARG A 89 3.82 -14.69 8.62
CA ARG A 89 3.22 -14.99 9.93
C ARG A 89 2.65 -13.75 10.58
N ASP A 90 3.39 -12.65 10.56
CA ASP A 90 2.93 -11.36 11.10
C ASP A 90 1.65 -10.88 10.38
N LEU A 91 1.59 -11.04 9.05
CA LEU A 91 0.40 -10.71 8.27
C LEU A 91 -0.79 -11.63 8.60
N ILE A 92 -0.57 -12.94 8.70
CA ILE A 92 -1.62 -13.91 9.07
C ILE A 92 -2.15 -13.60 10.49
N GLU A 93 -1.27 -13.30 11.44
CA GLU A 93 -1.63 -12.89 12.81
C GLU A 93 -2.49 -11.63 12.78
N ALA A 94 -2.08 -10.61 12.02
CA ALA A 94 -2.83 -9.36 11.90
C ALA A 94 -4.20 -9.56 11.22
N LEU A 95 -4.28 -10.31 10.12
CA LEU A 95 -5.53 -10.56 9.39
C LEU A 95 -6.55 -11.34 10.24
N ASN A 96 -6.08 -12.33 11.00
CA ASN A 96 -6.93 -13.15 11.88
C ASN A 96 -7.23 -12.49 13.24
N SER A 97 -6.67 -11.31 13.52
CA SER A 97 -6.95 -10.60 14.76
C SER A 97 -8.44 -10.23 14.86
N PRO A 98 -9.04 -10.15 16.07
CA PRO A 98 -10.42 -9.70 16.25
C PRO A 98 -10.72 -8.33 15.63
N GLU A 99 -9.72 -7.44 15.60
CA GLU A 99 -9.83 -6.08 15.07
C GLU A 99 -10.00 -6.06 13.54
N ILE A 100 -9.32 -6.97 12.83
CA ILE A 100 -9.45 -7.11 11.37
C ILE A 100 -10.60 -8.05 11.00
N GLY A 101 -10.68 -9.19 11.67
CA GLY A 101 -11.78 -10.16 11.58
C GLY A 101 -11.87 -10.85 10.22
N LEU A 102 -10.74 -11.14 9.58
CA LEU A 102 -10.68 -11.93 8.35
C LEU A 102 -10.17 -13.33 8.63
N THR A 103 -10.46 -14.28 7.73
CA THR A 103 -9.87 -15.64 7.77
C THR A 103 -8.71 -15.70 6.78
N ALA A 104 -7.49 -15.86 7.30
CA ALA A 104 -6.28 -15.92 6.49
C ALA A 104 -5.42 -17.14 6.80
N ARG A 105 -4.84 -17.74 5.75
CA ARG A 105 -3.95 -18.91 5.84
C ARG A 105 -2.81 -18.82 4.83
N LEU A 106 -1.76 -19.60 5.05
CA LEU A 106 -0.71 -19.75 4.06
C LEU A 106 -1.26 -20.47 2.81
N GLY A 107 -0.94 -19.93 1.64
CA GLY A 107 -1.34 -20.41 0.33
C GLY A 107 -0.22 -21.06 -0.47
N PRO A 108 -0.54 -21.52 -1.69
CA PRO A 108 0.46 -21.89 -2.67
C PRO A 108 1.36 -20.70 -3.03
N ARG A 109 2.56 -20.98 -3.59
CA ARG A 109 3.51 -19.94 -4.05
C ARG A 109 3.93 -18.92 -2.98
N ALA A 110 3.85 -19.29 -1.69
CA ALA A 110 4.22 -18.42 -0.58
C ALA A 110 3.39 -17.11 -0.54
N SER A 111 2.10 -17.19 -0.86
CA SER A 111 1.14 -16.11 -0.61
C SER A 111 0.35 -16.36 0.69
N VAL A 112 -0.28 -15.32 1.22
CA VAL A 112 -1.30 -15.42 2.26
C VAL A 112 -2.67 -15.33 1.59
N ILE A 113 -3.48 -16.37 1.71
CA ILE A 113 -4.83 -16.43 1.16
C ILE A 113 -5.80 -15.91 2.20
N VAL A 114 -6.67 -15.00 1.78
CA VAL A 114 -7.74 -14.42 2.57
C VAL A 114 -9.06 -14.87 1.97
N GLU A 115 -9.85 -15.57 2.79
CA GLU A 115 -11.15 -16.11 2.39
C GLU A 115 -12.07 -14.98 1.93
N ARG A 116 -12.73 -15.21 0.80
CA ARG A 116 -13.66 -14.25 0.22
C ARG A 116 -14.87 -14.01 1.12
N LEU A 117 -15.23 -12.74 1.30
CA LEU A 117 -16.49 -12.31 1.90
C LEU A 117 -17.58 -12.07 0.81
N PRO A 118 -18.87 -12.12 1.15
CA PRO A 118 -19.94 -11.79 0.20
C PRO A 118 -19.72 -10.47 -0.54
N GLU A 119 -19.29 -9.44 0.19
CA GLU A 119 -18.99 -8.08 -0.24
C GLU A 119 -17.63 -7.91 -0.95
N SER A 120 -16.76 -8.92 -0.92
CA SER A 120 -15.45 -8.83 -1.57
C SER A 120 -15.57 -8.59 -3.07
N PRO A 121 -14.60 -7.86 -3.68
CA PRO A 121 -14.49 -7.74 -5.12
C PRO A 121 -14.60 -9.10 -5.80
N ARG A 122 -15.30 -9.12 -6.94
CA ARG A 122 -15.45 -10.32 -7.76
C ARG A 122 -14.29 -10.44 -8.74
N GLY A 123 -13.66 -11.61 -8.78
CA GLY A 123 -12.56 -11.94 -9.68
C GLY A 123 -12.37 -13.45 -9.83
N GLY A 124 -11.47 -13.86 -10.72
CA GLY A 124 -11.31 -15.26 -11.09
C GLY A 124 -12.30 -15.74 -12.14
N TYR A 125 -12.14 -17.01 -12.55
CA TYR A 125 -12.90 -17.62 -13.65
C TYR A 125 -14.41 -17.70 -13.37
N HIS A 126 -14.82 -17.82 -12.10
CA HIS A 126 -16.22 -17.86 -11.67
C HIS A 126 -16.63 -16.70 -10.76
N ALA A 127 -15.83 -15.63 -10.71
CA ALA A 127 -16.10 -14.46 -9.87
C ALA A 127 -16.13 -14.74 -8.35
N ASP A 128 -15.53 -15.85 -7.92
CA ASP A 128 -15.55 -16.43 -6.57
C ASP A 128 -14.15 -16.64 -5.96
N ALA A 129 -13.08 -16.15 -6.61
CA ALA A 129 -11.72 -16.33 -6.12
C ALA A 129 -11.46 -15.60 -4.79
N ASP A 130 -10.70 -16.26 -3.92
CA ASP A 130 -10.12 -15.65 -2.71
C ASP A 130 -9.13 -14.54 -3.06
N LEU A 131 -8.79 -13.70 -2.08
CA LEU A 131 -7.70 -12.73 -2.23
C LEU A 131 -6.38 -13.40 -1.84
N ALA A 132 -5.32 -13.08 -2.58
CA ALA A 132 -3.96 -13.51 -2.31
C ALA A 132 -3.07 -12.29 -2.04
N VAL A 133 -2.37 -12.29 -0.91
CA VAL A 133 -1.42 -11.24 -0.52
C VAL A 133 0.00 -11.79 -0.58
N GLY A 134 0.85 -11.16 -1.38
CA GLY A 134 2.23 -11.54 -1.60
C GLY A 134 3.21 -10.67 -0.82
N ILE A 135 4.33 -11.28 -0.40
CA ILE A 135 5.57 -10.59 -0.04
C ILE A 135 6.73 -11.48 -0.46
N TYR A 136 7.61 -10.96 -1.32
CA TYR A 136 8.67 -11.74 -1.95
C TYR A 136 10.07 -11.29 -1.51
N THR A 137 11.08 -12.07 -1.86
CA THR A 137 12.49 -11.76 -1.53
C THR A 137 12.97 -10.49 -2.22
N ASN A 138 12.43 -10.22 -3.41
CA ASN A 138 12.86 -9.19 -4.35
C ASN A 138 11.78 -8.16 -4.69
N GLY A 139 10.79 -7.95 -3.81
CA GLY A 139 9.71 -7.01 -4.07
C GLY A 139 9.02 -6.51 -2.80
N GLY A 140 8.08 -5.57 -2.96
CA GLY A 140 7.20 -5.14 -1.88
C GLY A 140 6.03 -6.09 -1.66
N TRP A 141 5.03 -5.57 -0.94
CA TRP A 141 3.75 -6.24 -0.78
C TRP A 141 2.89 -6.09 -2.04
N ASP A 142 2.07 -7.08 -2.32
CA ASP A 142 1.05 -7.02 -3.37
C ASP A 142 -0.21 -7.78 -2.99
N ILE A 143 -1.28 -7.48 -3.71
CA ILE A 143 -2.57 -8.16 -3.61
C ILE A 143 -3.06 -8.53 -5.01
N SER A 144 -3.66 -9.71 -5.11
CA SER A 144 -4.31 -10.23 -6.32
C SER A 144 -5.46 -11.17 -5.93
N PHE A 145 -6.13 -11.76 -6.92
CA PHE A 145 -7.02 -12.89 -6.70
C PHE A 145 -6.23 -14.21 -6.78
N ASP A 146 -6.59 -15.22 -5.98
CA ASP A 146 -5.95 -16.55 -5.98
C ASP A 146 -6.32 -17.38 -7.23
N HIS A 147 -5.86 -16.94 -8.38
CA HIS A 147 -5.92 -17.67 -9.65
C HIS A 147 -4.80 -17.21 -10.58
N ASP A 148 -4.51 -18.01 -11.61
CA ASP A 148 -3.47 -17.68 -12.57
C ASP A 148 -3.83 -16.43 -13.38
N MET A 149 -2.80 -15.61 -13.68
CA MET A 149 -2.89 -14.40 -14.48
C MET A 149 -3.78 -13.29 -13.88
N ALA A 150 -4.05 -13.34 -12.58
CA ALA A 150 -4.75 -12.28 -11.87
C ALA A 150 -4.03 -10.92 -12.02
N PRO A 151 -4.76 -9.81 -12.18
CA PRO A 151 -4.18 -8.48 -12.03
C PRO A 151 -3.55 -8.35 -10.63
N VAL A 152 -2.30 -7.87 -10.59
CA VAL A 152 -1.56 -7.64 -9.36
C VAL A 152 -1.55 -6.14 -9.05
N VAL A 153 -1.91 -5.80 -7.83
CA VAL A 153 -1.91 -4.44 -7.30
C VAL A 153 -0.85 -4.36 -6.21
N SER A 154 0.09 -3.42 -6.33
CA SER A 154 1.11 -3.21 -5.31
C SER A 154 0.52 -2.55 -4.06
N ILE A 155 1.03 -2.95 -2.90
CA ILE A 155 0.78 -2.27 -1.63
C ILE A 155 2.10 -1.66 -1.16
N ALA A 156 2.17 -0.33 -1.13
CA ALA A 156 3.30 0.39 -0.57
C ALA A 156 3.16 0.40 0.96
N ALA A 157 3.91 -0.49 1.62
CA ALA A 157 3.98 -0.59 3.07
C ALA A 157 5.38 -1.07 3.49
N PRO A 158 5.86 -0.72 4.70
CA PRO A 158 7.10 -1.27 5.23
C PRO A 158 7.08 -2.81 5.31
N ALA A 159 8.21 -3.44 5.05
CA ALA A 159 8.37 -4.89 5.27
C ALA A 159 8.78 -5.16 6.72
N SER A 160 7.85 -4.91 7.63
CA SER A 160 8.00 -5.07 9.08
C SER A 160 6.71 -5.61 9.68
N LYS A 161 6.72 -5.99 10.96
CA LYS A 161 5.50 -6.40 11.68
C LYS A 161 4.43 -5.29 11.70
N ALA A 162 4.84 -4.04 11.90
CA ALA A 162 3.93 -2.90 11.86
C ALA A 162 3.35 -2.69 10.44
N GLY A 163 4.19 -2.78 9.42
CA GLY A 163 3.72 -2.69 8.02
C GLY A 163 2.77 -3.83 7.65
N ALA A 164 2.99 -5.05 8.16
CA ALA A 164 2.05 -6.16 7.97
C ALA A 164 0.67 -5.88 8.59
N ALA A 165 0.62 -5.17 9.73
CA ALA A 165 -0.65 -4.73 10.33
C ALA A 165 -1.35 -3.66 9.48
N GLU A 166 -0.61 -2.72 8.90
CA GLU A 166 -1.17 -1.74 7.96
C GLU A 166 -1.68 -2.40 6.68
N VAL A 167 -0.94 -3.38 6.14
CA VAL A 167 -1.38 -4.21 5.01
C VAL A 167 -2.68 -4.94 5.35
N ALA A 168 -2.81 -5.49 6.55
CA ALA A 168 -4.04 -6.16 6.98
C ALA A 168 -5.26 -5.20 6.99
N VAL A 169 -5.08 -3.95 7.40
CA VAL A 169 -6.13 -2.91 7.33
C VAL A 169 -6.53 -2.63 5.88
N ILE A 170 -5.57 -2.49 4.98
CA ILE A 170 -5.84 -2.28 3.54
C ILE A 170 -6.58 -3.49 2.96
N VAL A 171 -6.12 -4.71 3.24
CA VAL A 171 -6.74 -5.95 2.77
C VAL A 171 -8.16 -6.08 3.30
N ARG A 172 -8.42 -5.72 4.57
CA ARG A 172 -9.78 -5.64 5.12
C ARG A 172 -10.67 -4.69 4.32
N ALA A 173 -10.17 -3.50 4.02
CA ALA A 173 -10.93 -2.50 3.28
C ALA A 173 -11.23 -2.99 1.85
N VAL A 174 -10.29 -3.70 1.20
CA VAL A 174 -10.55 -4.37 -0.09
C VAL A 174 -11.57 -5.50 0.08
N ALA A 175 -11.37 -6.41 1.02
CA ALA A 175 -12.24 -7.56 1.25
C ALA A 175 -13.68 -7.18 1.60
N ARG A 176 -13.88 -6.00 2.23
CA ARG A 176 -15.19 -5.45 2.57
C ARG A 176 -15.77 -4.52 1.50
N GLY A 177 -15.07 -4.31 0.39
CA GLY A 177 -15.49 -3.42 -0.69
C GLY A 177 -15.43 -1.93 -0.35
N GLU A 178 -14.81 -1.54 0.77
CA GLU A 178 -14.67 -0.15 1.25
C GLU A 178 -13.83 0.70 0.27
N LEU A 179 -12.90 0.08 -0.45
CA LEU A 179 -12.03 0.72 -1.46
C LEU A 179 -12.51 0.51 -2.91
N GLY A 180 -13.70 -0.08 -3.12
CA GLY A 180 -14.12 -0.53 -4.44
C GLY A 180 -13.30 -1.73 -4.95
N ASN A 181 -13.20 -1.88 -6.28
CA ASN A 181 -12.43 -2.96 -6.90
C ASN A 181 -11.08 -2.45 -7.41
N PRO A 182 -9.97 -2.66 -6.68
CA PRO A 182 -8.66 -2.13 -7.07
C PRO A 182 -8.06 -2.83 -8.30
N PHE A 183 -8.64 -3.95 -8.74
CA PHE A 183 -8.17 -4.75 -9.87
C PHE A 183 -8.77 -4.31 -11.21
N ARG A 184 -9.72 -3.35 -11.19
CA ARG A 184 -10.32 -2.78 -12.40
C ARG A 184 -9.78 -1.36 -12.63
N PRO A 185 -9.42 -1.03 -13.87
CA PRO A 185 -9.05 0.34 -14.25
C PRO A 185 -10.25 1.29 -14.21
#